data_AF-A0A836KW51-F1
#
_entry.id   AF-A0A836KW51-F1
#
_cell.length_a   1.000
_cell.length_b   1.000
_cell.length_c   1.000
_cell.angle_alpha   90.00
_cell.angle_beta   90.00
_cell.angle_gamma   90.00
#
_symmetry.space_group_name_H-M   'P 1'
#
loop_
_entity.id
_entity.type
_entity.pdbx_description
1 polymer ?
#
loop_
_entity_poly.entity_id
_entity_poly.type
_entity_poly.pdbx_seq_one_letter_code
_entity_poly.pdbx_strand_id
1 'polypeptide(L)'
;MLRRTGIALKKGWTHNPGRTRRGGKNLAWRPKLSEAKLSQFVPLALVHPRRHPNSWQERQFNALGYTKWPKDLGFYNAGDNFEVTPEAAWRLYLHARDEPYWSKLHCEKTIITMLPVVEKAPKENMERVLDVFRHYLKRYGADHYIYNAVMQAAAFAKNYEQAEHLFREMETLGLEPNAQSYVNMMLAAKLCGLTPEKSEAYFRRAVKEGAMQSVMRIDTEFRMWMDQLNRFGSFTASSGYLSVNEEGANPMPRDMWAIWGWHRSEGKFVCRHDLIMQQVRARVHGGKELTGTVYTKTRRQPWAKFNGMLRRDYKGPSYRAPTAFPDAPDYANEAGQKAF
;
A
#
# COMPACT_ATOMS: atom_id res chain seq x y z
N MET A 1 -12.41 35.32 45.32
CA MET A 1 -12.43 35.26 46.80
C MET A 1 -12.52 33.81 47.25
N LEU A 2 -11.53 33.38 48.02
CA LEU A 2 -11.28 32.00 48.44
C LEU A 2 -12.29 31.51 49.49
N ARG A 3 -12.78 30.28 49.36
CA ARG A 3 -13.07 29.43 50.52
C ARG A 3 -12.47 28.03 50.32
N ARG A 4 -11.17 27.99 50.65
CA ARG A 4 -10.36 26.86 51.12
C ARG A 4 -11.04 25.47 51.04
N THR A 5 -10.79 24.72 49.98
CA THR A 5 -10.80 23.26 50.06
C THR A 5 -9.55 22.84 50.83
N GLY A 6 -9.72 22.60 52.12
CA GLY A 6 -8.65 22.12 52.97
C GLY A 6 -8.10 20.80 52.43
N ILE A 7 -6.78 20.76 52.22
CA ILE A 7 -6.05 19.52 52.02
C ILE A 7 -6.31 18.66 53.26
N ALA A 8 -7.18 17.67 53.14
CA ALA A 8 -7.38 16.67 54.18
C ALA A 8 -6.19 15.69 54.15
N LEU A 9 -5.02 16.16 54.60
CA LEU A 9 -3.95 15.29 55.07
C LEU A 9 -4.45 14.63 56.36
N LYS A 10 -5.30 13.61 56.20
CA LYS A 10 -5.65 12.70 57.29
C LYS A 10 -4.40 11.89 57.61
N LYS A 11 -3.51 12.47 58.44
CA LYS A 11 -2.41 11.79 59.11
C LYS A 11 -3.02 10.90 60.19
N GLY A 12 -3.77 9.89 59.77
CA GLY A 12 -4.37 8.89 60.65
C GLY A 12 -3.29 7.94 61.13
N TRP A 13 -2.65 8.29 62.25
CA TRP A 13 -1.94 7.32 63.08
C TRP A 13 -2.99 6.38 63.69
N THR A 14 -3.15 5.22 63.07
CA THR A 14 -3.86 4.09 63.67
C THR A 14 -2.80 3.15 64.21
N HIS A 15 -2.56 3.21 65.51
CA HIS A 15 -1.75 2.23 66.22
C HIS A 15 -2.57 0.95 66.34
N ASN A 16 -2.38 0.02 65.40
CA ASN A 16 -2.85 -1.35 65.54
C ASN A 16 -1.63 -2.24 65.82
N PRO A 17 -1.54 -2.94 66.97
CA PRO A 17 -0.40 -3.78 67.28
C PRO A 17 -0.46 -5.04 66.40
N GLY A 18 0.58 -5.25 65.59
CA GLY A 18 0.95 -6.58 65.08
C GLY A 18 0.59 -6.97 63.64
N ARG A 19 -0.39 -6.38 62.94
CA ARG A 19 -0.77 -6.85 61.57
C ARG A 19 -1.09 -5.82 60.49
N THR A 20 -1.12 -4.51 60.80
CA THR A 20 -1.40 -3.48 59.78
C THR A 20 -0.13 -2.71 59.40
N ARG A 21 0.08 -2.48 58.09
CA ARG A 21 1.27 -1.77 57.57
C ARG A 21 1.46 -0.41 58.26
N ARG A 22 2.65 -0.18 58.83
CA ARG A 22 3.02 1.09 59.50
C ARG A 22 3.52 2.18 58.53
N GLY A 23 3.95 1.81 57.32
CA GLY A 23 4.43 2.72 56.27
C GLY A 23 3.81 2.46 54.89
N GLY A 24 4.36 3.11 53.85
CA GLY A 24 3.95 2.90 52.45
C GLY A 24 2.50 3.29 52.18
N LYS A 25 2.06 4.44 52.72
CA LYS A 25 0.68 4.94 52.60
C LYS A 25 0.46 5.86 51.40
N ASN A 26 1.51 6.17 50.64
CA ASN A 26 1.38 6.98 49.42
C ASN A 26 0.59 6.18 48.37
N LEU A 27 -0.63 6.63 48.08
CA LEU A 27 -1.58 5.93 47.22
C LEU A 27 -1.21 6.02 45.74
N ALA A 28 -0.40 7.00 45.33
CA ALA A 28 0.09 7.13 43.96
C ALA A 28 0.94 5.92 43.55
N TRP A 29 1.75 5.40 44.48
CA TRP A 29 2.65 4.27 44.23
C TRP A 29 2.13 2.96 44.82
N ARG A 30 1.28 3.02 45.85
CA ARG A 30 0.73 1.83 46.53
C ARG A 30 -0.76 2.01 46.81
N PRO A 31 -1.61 1.92 45.77
CA PRO A 31 -3.05 2.07 45.90
C PRO A 31 -3.64 1.03 46.85
N LYS A 32 -4.75 1.37 47.51
CA LYS A 32 -5.47 0.47 48.42
C LYS A 32 -6.48 -0.39 47.65
N LEU A 33 -5.99 -1.15 46.68
CA LEU A 33 -6.78 -2.08 45.86
C LEU A 33 -6.27 -3.52 46.07
N SER A 34 -7.15 -4.51 45.87
CA SER A 34 -6.76 -5.93 45.90
C SER A 34 -6.01 -6.31 44.62
N GLU A 35 -5.15 -7.33 44.70
CA GLU A 35 -4.40 -7.83 43.54
C GLU A 35 -5.32 -8.30 42.41
N ALA A 36 -6.45 -8.94 42.73
CA ALA A 36 -7.46 -9.35 41.74
C ALA A 36 -8.07 -8.17 40.97
N LYS A 37 -8.18 -6.99 41.59
CA LYS A 37 -8.63 -5.77 40.89
C LYS A 37 -7.49 -5.09 40.14
N LEU A 38 -6.24 -5.27 40.57
CA LEU A 38 -5.07 -4.72 39.90
C LEU A 38 -4.66 -5.53 38.67
N SER A 39 -4.92 -6.84 38.64
CA SER A 39 -4.51 -7.74 37.56
C SER A 39 -5.09 -7.35 36.19
N GLN A 40 -6.33 -6.86 36.14
CA GLN A 40 -6.94 -6.35 34.89
C GLN A 40 -6.23 -5.11 34.32
N PHE A 41 -5.47 -4.38 35.15
CA PHE A 41 -4.72 -3.20 34.75
C PHE A 41 -3.24 -3.49 34.46
N VAL A 42 -2.76 -4.72 34.72
CA VAL A 42 -1.38 -5.11 34.40
C VAL A 42 -1.26 -5.25 32.88
N PRO A 43 -0.44 -4.42 32.20
CA PRO A 43 -0.39 -4.43 30.74
C PRO A 43 0.45 -5.61 30.24
N LEU A 44 -0.21 -6.69 29.82
CA LEU A 44 0.47 -7.85 29.22
C LEU A 44 0.83 -7.61 27.75
N ALA A 45 -0.01 -6.88 27.02
CA ALA A 45 0.17 -6.51 25.62
C ALA A 45 0.47 -5.01 25.48
N LEU A 46 1.55 -4.56 26.13
CA LEU A 46 1.92 -3.14 26.13
C LEU A 46 2.37 -2.67 24.73
N VAL A 47 1.63 -1.72 24.16
CA VAL A 47 1.92 -1.11 22.83
C VAL A 47 2.91 0.05 22.97
N HIS A 48 2.75 0.86 24.02
CA HIS A 48 3.58 2.03 24.28
C HIS A 48 3.98 2.08 25.77
N PRO A 49 5.25 2.41 26.11
CA PRO A 49 6.37 2.74 25.21
C PRO A 49 6.83 1.55 24.33
N ARG A 50 7.48 1.87 23.21
CA ARG A 50 7.97 0.85 22.26
C ARG A 50 9.08 0.02 22.93
N ARG A 51 9.10 -1.28 22.62
CA ARG A 51 10.06 -2.25 23.15
C ARG A 51 11.23 -2.58 22.20
N HIS A 52 11.21 -2.04 20.98
CA HIS A 52 12.23 -2.30 19.96
C HIS A 52 13.14 -1.07 19.80
N PRO A 53 14.45 -1.16 20.15
CA PRO A 53 15.38 -0.05 20.00
C PRO A 53 15.74 0.19 18.52
N ASN A 54 16.18 1.41 18.20
CA ASN A 54 16.56 1.78 16.82
C ASN A 54 17.70 0.92 16.25
N SER A 55 18.62 0.46 17.10
CA SER A 55 19.72 -0.43 16.70
C SER A 55 19.26 -1.80 16.16
N TRP A 56 18.01 -2.18 16.40
CA TRP A 56 17.44 -3.44 15.89
C TRP A 56 16.75 -3.30 14.55
N GLN A 57 16.44 -2.09 14.08
CA GLN A 57 15.73 -1.87 12.82
C GLN A 57 16.51 -2.46 11.64
N GLU A 58 17.78 -2.09 11.48
CA GLU A 58 18.63 -2.62 10.42
C GLU A 58 18.91 -4.13 10.57
N ARG A 59 19.06 -4.62 11.81
CA ARG A 59 19.21 -6.05 12.07
C ARG A 59 17.98 -6.83 11.60
N GLN A 60 16.78 -6.32 11.86
CA GLN A 60 15.54 -6.93 11.42
C GLN A 60 15.40 -6.87 9.90
N PHE A 61 15.72 -5.72 9.27
CA PHE A 61 15.72 -5.55 7.83
C PHE A 61 16.59 -6.60 7.11
N ASN A 62 17.84 -6.76 7.58
CA ASN A 62 18.77 -7.77 7.05
C ASN A 62 18.29 -9.19 7.35
N ALA A 63 17.77 -9.47 8.55
CA ALA A 63 17.27 -10.79 8.92
C ALA A 63 16.11 -11.25 8.01
N LEU A 64 15.18 -10.36 7.68
CA LEU A 64 14.08 -10.63 6.75
C LEU A 64 14.57 -10.82 5.30
N GLY A 65 15.77 -10.32 4.99
CA GLY A 65 16.45 -10.46 3.72
C GLY A 65 16.07 -9.38 2.72
N TYR A 66 15.70 -8.18 3.16
CA TYR A 66 15.55 -7.05 2.24
C TYR A 66 16.91 -6.46 1.89
N THR A 67 16.95 -5.67 0.81
CA THR A 67 18.16 -5.01 0.32
C THR A 67 17.89 -3.52 0.21
N LYS A 68 18.87 -2.69 0.62
CA LYS A 68 18.82 -1.24 0.43
C LYS A 68 19.24 -0.93 -1.01
N TRP A 69 18.26 -0.63 -1.86
CA TRP A 69 18.52 -0.25 -3.24
C TRP A 69 18.82 1.25 -3.35
N PRO A 70 19.62 1.69 -4.34
CA PRO A 70 19.72 3.10 -4.70
C PRO A 70 18.33 3.69 -5.00
N LYS A 71 18.15 4.98 -4.71
CA LYS A 71 16.86 5.68 -4.90
C LYS A 71 16.36 5.52 -6.34
N ASP A 72 17.26 5.55 -7.31
CA ASP A 72 16.94 5.44 -8.74
C ASP A 72 16.30 4.10 -9.12
N LEU A 73 16.50 3.05 -8.32
CA LEU A 73 15.82 1.76 -8.49
C LEU A 73 14.48 1.72 -7.75
N GLY A 74 14.50 2.09 -6.48
CA GLY A 74 13.31 2.08 -5.65
C GLY A 74 13.61 2.42 -4.20
N PHE A 75 12.58 2.81 -3.47
CA PHE A 75 12.68 3.31 -2.11
C PHE A 75 11.42 3.01 -1.31
N TYR A 76 11.49 3.14 0.01
CA TYR A 76 10.32 3.14 0.88
C TYR A 76 9.74 4.55 0.95
N ASN A 77 8.47 4.68 0.58
CA ASN A 77 7.76 5.95 0.59
C ASN A 77 7.34 6.40 2.01
N ALA A 78 6.63 7.51 2.13
CA ALA A 78 6.15 8.07 3.40
C ALA A 78 5.26 7.08 4.18
N GLY A 79 4.59 6.15 3.49
CA GLY A 79 3.80 5.08 4.09
C GLY A 79 4.63 3.85 4.48
N ASP A 80 5.96 3.87 4.34
CA ASP A 80 6.87 2.73 4.43
C ASP A 80 6.52 1.59 3.43
N ASN A 81 6.00 1.91 2.24
CA ASN A 81 5.77 0.95 1.14
C ASN A 81 6.93 1.02 0.15
N PHE A 82 7.44 -0.12 -0.31
CA PHE A 82 8.50 -0.15 -1.31
C PHE A 82 7.93 0.12 -2.70
N GLU A 83 8.39 1.19 -3.34
CA GLU A 83 7.98 1.61 -4.67
C GLU A 83 9.19 1.55 -5.62
N VAL A 84 8.93 1.10 -6.84
CA VAL A 84 9.93 1.02 -7.93
C VAL A 84 9.75 2.27 -8.79
N THR A 85 10.86 2.89 -9.18
CA THR A 85 10.80 4.09 -10.03
C THR A 85 10.31 3.72 -11.45
N PRO A 86 9.69 4.66 -12.19
CA PRO A 86 9.28 4.43 -13.57
C PRO A 86 10.42 3.94 -14.48
N GLU A 87 11.61 4.53 -14.33
CA GLU A 87 12.78 4.16 -15.12
C GLU A 87 13.31 2.76 -14.76
N ALA A 88 13.31 2.40 -13.47
CA ALA A 88 13.69 1.05 -13.06
C ALA A 88 12.69 0.01 -13.55
N ALA A 89 11.38 0.29 -13.50
CA ALA A 89 10.35 -0.59 -14.03
C ALA A 89 10.49 -0.82 -15.54
N TRP A 90 10.82 0.23 -16.30
CA TRP A 90 11.12 0.13 -17.73
C TRP A 90 12.37 -0.72 -18.01
N ARG A 91 13.48 -0.48 -17.30
CA ARG A 91 14.72 -1.27 -17.45
C ARG A 91 14.52 -2.74 -17.08
N LEU A 92 13.75 -3.01 -16.02
CA LEU A 92 13.38 -4.37 -15.63
C LEU A 92 12.56 -5.08 -16.71
N TYR A 93 11.61 -4.37 -17.34
CA TYR A 93 10.88 -4.90 -18.49
C TYR A 93 11.83 -5.24 -19.64
N LEU A 94 12.72 -4.33 -20.05
CA LEU A 94 13.66 -4.61 -21.14
C LEU A 94 14.53 -5.84 -20.89
N HIS A 95 14.94 -6.05 -19.63
CA HIS A 95 15.77 -7.20 -19.27
C HIS A 95 14.98 -8.51 -19.19
N ALA A 96 13.75 -8.49 -18.68
CA ALA A 96 13.01 -9.69 -18.32
C ALA A 96 11.82 -10.01 -19.23
N ARG A 97 11.50 -9.18 -20.23
CA ARG A 97 10.28 -9.34 -21.06
C ARG A 97 10.18 -10.67 -21.79
N ASP A 98 11.30 -11.34 -22.05
CA ASP A 98 11.33 -12.64 -22.76
C ASP A 98 11.54 -13.83 -21.80
N GLU A 99 11.68 -13.57 -20.49
CA GLU A 99 11.85 -14.62 -19.50
C GLU A 99 10.57 -15.46 -19.29
N PRO A 100 10.67 -16.76 -18.95
CA PRO A 100 9.51 -17.63 -18.79
C PRO A 100 8.55 -17.19 -17.67
N TYR A 101 9.07 -16.56 -16.62
CA TYR A 101 8.26 -16.07 -15.49
C TYR A 101 7.57 -14.74 -15.78
N TRP A 102 7.98 -14.03 -16.83
CA TRP A 102 7.32 -12.79 -17.24
C TRP A 102 5.89 -13.11 -17.67
N SER A 103 4.94 -12.28 -17.26
CA SER A 103 3.52 -12.57 -17.41
C SER A 103 2.73 -11.31 -17.74
N LYS A 104 1.46 -11.51 -18.09
CA LYS A 104 0.48 -10.45 -18.37
C LYS A 104 0.49 -9.31 -17.33
N LEU A 105 0.47 -9.69 -16.05
CA LEU A 105 0.49 -8.77 -14.92
C LEU A 105 1.78 -7.94 -14.83
N HIS A 106 2.93 -8.49 -15.27
CA HIS A 106 4.18 -7.75 -15.27
C HIS A 106 4.15 -6.62 -16.29
N CYS A 107 3.66 -6.89 -17.50
CA CYS A 107 3.48 -5.86 -18.53
C CYS A 107 2.50 -4.76 -18.09
N GLU A 108 1.36 -5.15 -17.54
CA GLU A 108 0.38 -4.20 -16.98
C GLU A 108 1.04 -3.32 -15.92
N LYS A 109 1.72 -3.92 -14.93
CA LYS A 109 2.43 -3.18 -13.89
C LYS A 109 3.47 -2.21 -14.44
N THR A 110 4.24 -2.60 -15.46
CA THR A 110 5.19 -1.71 -16.12
C THR A 110 4.50 -0.47 -16.67
N ILE A 111 3.36 -0.62 -17.36
CA ILE A 111 2.59 0.52 -17.90
C ILE A 111 2.04 1.40 -16.77
N ILE A 112 1.44 0.79 -15.74
CA ILE A 112 0.85 1.53 -14.61
C ILE A 112 1.92 2.33 -13.84
N THR A 113 3.10 1.75 -13.59
CA THR A 113 4.21 2.46 -12.93
C THR A 113 4.75 3.60 -13.80
N MET A 114 4.62 3.54 -15.13
CA MET A 114 5.03 4.62 -16.03
C MET A 114 4.02 5.76 -16.16
N LEU A 115 2.79 5.66 -15.64
CA LEU A 115 1.76 6.70 -15.81
C LEU A 115 2.21 8.14 -15.42
N PRO A 116 2.95 8.37 -14.32
CA PRO A 116 3.41 9.73 -13.98
C PRO A 116 4.33 10.33 -15.05
N VAL A 117 5.25 9.54 -15.61
CA VAL A 117 6.16 10.00 -16.67
C VAL A 117 5.45 10.11 -18.02
N VAL A 118 4.42 9.28 -18.27
CA VAL A 118 3.54 9.41 -19.44
C VAL A 118 2.77 10.72 -19.42
N GLU A 119 2.18 11.11 -18.29
CA GLU A 119 1.46 12.39 -18.19
C GLU A 119 2.42 13.60 -18.34
N LYS A 120 3.63 13.50 -17.78
CA LYS A 120 4.63 14.57 -17.83
C LYS A 120 5.27 14.76 -19.21
N ALA A 121 5.54 13.65 -19.92
CA ALA A 121 6.20 13.64 -21.22
C ALA A 121 5.56 12.59 -22.16
N PRO A 122 4.35 12.85 -22.69
CA PRO A 122 3.58 11.85 -23.42
C PRO A 122 4.25 11.41 -24.72
N LYS A 123 4.87 12.32 -25.47
CA LYS A 123 5.51 11.99 -26.76
C LYS A 123 6.61 10.94 -26.64
N GLU A 124 7.39 10.99 -25.56
CA GLU A 124 8.49 10.04 -25.33
C GLU A 124 7.98 8.74 -24.71
N ASN A 125 7.19 8.86 -23.64
CA ASN A 125 6.83 7.70 -22.82
C ASN A 125 5.69 6.87 -23.40
N MET A 126 4.85 7.45 -24.27
CA MET A 126 3.81 6.69 -24.94
C MET A 126 4.40 5.67 -25.93
N GLU A 127 5.56 5.95 -26.55
CA GLU A 127 6.25 4.97 -27.39
C GLU A 127 6.76 3.77 -26.57
N ARG A 128 7.24 4.01 -25.34
CA ARG A 128 7.61 2.94 -24.40
C ARG A 128 6.39 2.07 -24.04
N VAL A 129 5.23 2.69 -23.79
CA VAL A 129 3.98 1.96 -23.54
C VAL A 129 3.55 1.15 -24.77
N LEU A 130 3.68 1.72 -25.98
CA LEU A 130 3.37 1.01 -27.22
C LEU A 130 4.35 -0.14 -27.51
N ASP A 131 5.61 -0.05 -27.09
CA ASP A 131 6.53 -1.18 -27.13
C ASP A 131 6.05 -2.35 -26.26
N VAL A 132 5.65 -2.05 -25.01
CA VAL A 132 5.05 -3.06 -24.12
C VAL A 132 3.80 -3.65 -24.74
N PHE A 133 2.95 -2.82 -25.38
CA PHE A 133 1.74 -3.28 -26.05
C PHE A 133 2.05 -4.26 -27.18
N ARG A 134 2.96 -3.90 -28.11
CA ARG A 134 3.36 -4.77 -29.23
C ARG A 134 3.98 -6.08 -28.74
N HIS A 135 4.85 -6.02 -27.73
CA HIS A 135 5.44 -7.20 -27.13
C HIS A 135 4.37 -8.12 -26.51
N TYR A 136 3.44 -7.54 -25.75
CA TYR A 136 2.34 -8.26 -25.15
C TYR A 136 1.48 -8.97 -26.18
N LEU A 137 1.04 -8.25 -27.23
CA LEU A 137 0.21 -8.81 -28.29
C LEU A 137 0.90 -9.99 -28.97
N LYS A 138 2.21 -9.87 -29.24
CA LYS A 138 3.01 -10.95 -29.84
C LYS A 138 3.10 -12.17 -28.92
N ARG A 139 3.24 -11.97 -27.62
CA ARG A 139 3.50 -13.06 -26.66
C ARG A 139 2.24 -13.71 -26.11
N TYR A 140 1.19 -12.95 -25.87
CA TYR A 140 -0.01 -13.39 -25.15
C TYR A 140 -1.33 -13.18 -25.91
N GLY A 141 -1.29 -12.47 -27.05
CA GLY A 141 -2.49 -12.04 -27.77
C GLY A 141 -3.20 -10.85 -27.13
N ALA A 142 -4.28 -10.42 -27.78
CA ALA A 142 -5.15 -9.35 -27.31
C ALA A 142 -6.00 -9.83 -26.11
N ASP A 143 -6.05 -9.03 -25.05
CA ASP A 143 -6.95 -9.25 -23.92
C ASP A 143 -7.30 -7.96 -23.16
N HIS A 144 -8.24 -8.05 -22.22
CA HIS A 144 -8.69 -6.90 -21.44
C HIS A 144 -7.58 -6.21 -20.65
N TYR A 145 -6.58 -6.94 -20.14
CA TYR A 145 -5.54 -6.35 -19.28
C TYR A 145 -4.71 -5.34 -20.04
N ILE A 146 -4.19 -5.74 -21.20
CA ILE A 146 -3.29 -4.87 -21.96
C ILE A 146 -4.02 -3.67 -22.58
N TYR A 147 -5.23 -3.88 -23.13
CA TYR A 147 -5.99 -2.78 -23.71
C TYR A 147 -6.37 -1.76 -22.65
N ASN A 148 -6.84 -2.21 -21.48
CA ASN A 148 -7.17 -1.30 -20.39
C ASN A 148 -5.95 -0.53 -19.87
N ALA A 149 -4.78 -1.17 -19.76
CA ALA A 149 -3.56 -0.49 -19.34
C ALA A 149 -3.14 0.61 -20.34
N VAL A 150 -3.15 0.30 -21.64
CA VAL A 150 -2.76 1.27 -22.68
C VAL A 150 -3.80 2.37 -22.85
N MET A 151 -5.10 2.07 -22.71
CA MET A 151 -6.16 3.08 -22.70
C MET A 151 -6.01 4.03 -21.51
N GLN A 152 -5.66 3.51 -20.33
CA GLN A 152 -5.40 4.36 -19.16
C GLN A 152 -4.17 5.25 -19.39
N ALA A 153 -3.10 4.71 -19.99
CA ALA A 153 -1.93 5.50 -20.38
C ALA A 153 -2.29 6.59 -21.40
N ALA A 154 -3.11 6.29 -22.41
CA ALA A 154 -3.61 7.26 -23.39
C ALA A 154 -4.46 8.36 -22.72
N ALA A 155 -5.27 8.01 -21.72
CA ALA A 155 -6.04 8.97 -20.93
C ALA A 155 -5.12 9.97 -20.20
N PHE A 156 -4.08 9.47 -19.52
CA PHE A 156 -3.08 10.31 -18.84
C PHE A 156 -2.19 11.10 -19.82
N ALA A 157 -1.94 10.56 -21.01
CA ALA A 157 -1.28 11.28 -22.10
C ALA A 157 -2.16 12.37 -22.74
N LYS A 158 -3.40 12.54 -22.28
CA LYS A 158 -4.42 13.45 -22.85
C LYS A 158 -4.70 13.18 -24.33
N ASN A 159 -4.64 11.90 -24.73
CA ASN A 159 -4.91 11.45 -26.09
C ASN A 159 -6.23 10.68 -26.13
N TYR A 160 -7.35 11.42 -26.17
CA TYR A 160 -8.69 10.82 -26.24
C TYR A 160 -8.89 9.99 -27.52
N GLU A 161 -8.35 10.44 -28.67
CA GLU A 161 -8.50 9.74 -29.95
C GLU A 161 -7.89 8.34 -29.89
N GLN A 162 -6.70 8.20 -29.31
CA GLN A 162 -6.06 6.90 -29.12
C GLN A 162 -6.83 6.01 -28.14
N ALA A 163 -7.36 6.58 -27.05
CA ALA A 163 -8.20 5.82 -26.12
C ALA A 163 -9.49 5.32 -26.79
N GLU A 164 -10.15 6.15 -27.60
CA GLU A 164 -11.35 5.79 -28.35
C GLU A 164 -11.06 4.77 -29.46
N HIS A 165 -9.93 4.89 -30.16
CA HIS A 165 -9.49 3.89 -31.14
C HIS A 165 -9.33 2.53 -30.47
N LEU A 166 -8.60 2.46 -29.35
CA LEU A 166 -8.39 1.21 -28.61
C LEU A 166 -9.71 0.63 -28.08
N PHE A 167 -10.63 1.47 -27.61
CA PHE A 167 -11.96 1.03 -27.19
C PHE A 167 -12.73 0.36 -28.33
N ARG A 168 -12.74 0.96 -29.53
CA ARG A 168 -13.39 0.39 -30.71
C ARG A 168 -12.67 -0.87 -31.21
N GLU A 169 -11.34 -0.87 -31.17
CA GLU A 169 -10.53 -2.02 -31.55
C GLU A 169 -10.89 -3.23 -30.68
N MET A 170 -11.06 -3.05 -29.37
CA MET A 170 -11.55 -4.11 -28.47
C MET A 170 -12.87 -4.70 -28.97
N GLU A 171 -13.85 -3.86 -29.32
CA GLU A 171 -15.16 -4.31 -29.85
C GLU A 171 -14.99 -5.11 -31.15
N THR A 172 -14.15 -4.65 -32.07
CA THR A 172 -13.90 -5.34 -33.34
C THR A 172 -13.20 -6.69 -33.17
N LEU A 173 -12.39 -6.84 -32.11
CA LEU A 173 -11.71 -8.08 -31.76
C LEU A 173 -12.62 -9.04 -30.95
N GLY A 174 -13.85 -8.65 -30.66
CA GLY A 174 -14.76 -9.41 -29.80
C GLY A 174 -14.37 -9.39 -28.32
N LEU A 175 -13.50 -8.47 -27.91
CA LEU A 175 -13.18 -8.19 -26.51
C LEU A 175 -14.22 -7.22 -25.98
N GLU A 176 -15.31 -7.74 -25.41
CA GLU A 176 -16.37 -6.90 -24.83
C GLU A 176 -15.78 -5.89 -23.80
N PRO A 177 -15.95 -4.57 -24.01
CA PRO A 177 -15.44 -3.57 -23.08
C PRO A 177 -15.97 -3.81 -21.66
N ASN A 178 -15.07 -3.86 -20.68
CA ASN A 178 -15.43 -4.13 -19.29
C ASN A 178 -15.53 -2.83 -18.47
N ALA A 179 -15.88 -2.94 -17.18
CA ALA A 179 -16.00 -1.79 -16.29
C ALA A 179 -14.77 -0.86 -16.35
N GLN A 180 -13.56 -1.44 -16.35
CA GLN A 180 -12.32 -0.66 -16.41
C GLN A 180 -12.17 0.06 -17.75
N SER A 181 -12.56 -0.55 -18.88
CA SER A 181 -12.55 0.10 -20.21
C SER A 181 -13.40 1.37 -20.22
N TYR A 182 -14.61 1.31 -19.65
CA TYR A 182 -15.49 2.48 -19.55
C TYR A 182 -14.97 3.54 -18.57
N VAL A 183 -14.44 3.14 -17.42
CA VAL A 183 -13.80 4.07 -16.48
C VAL A 183 -12.63 4.79 -17.14
N ASN A 184 -11.82 4.09 -17.93
CA ASN A 184 -10.73 4.70 -18.69
C ASN A 184 -11.24 5.71 -19.73
N MET A 185 -12.37 5.46 -20.40
CA MET A 185 -12.98 6.44 -21.32
C MET A 185 -13.53 7.66 -20.59
N MET A 186 -14.15 7.48 -19.43
CA MET A 186 -14.61 8.58 -18.57
C MET A 186 -13.41 9.42 -18.07
N LEU A 187 -12.31 8.76 -17.68
CA LEU A 187 -11.06 9.40 -17.28
C LEU A 187 -10.44 10.17 -18.45
N ALA A 188 -10.36 9.58 -19.65
CA ALA A 188 -9.82 10.23 -20.85
C ALA A 188 -10.62 11.48 -21.21
N ALA A 189 -11.96 11.38 -21.26
CA ALA A 189 -12.83 12.51 -21.53
C ALA A 189 -12.63 13.64 -20.51
N LYS A 190 -12.52 13.30 -19.22
CA LYS A 190 -12.25 14.25 -18.14
C LYS A 190 -10.88 14.94 -18.28
N LEU A 191 -9.80 14.17 -18.45
CA LEU A 191 -8.44 14.70 -18.51
C LEU A 191 -8.18 15.53 -19.78
N CYS A 192 -8.91 15.25 -20.86
CA CYS A 192 -8.88 16.03 -22.10
C CYS A 192 -9.82 17.24 -22.09
N GLY A 193 -10.56 17.48 -20.99
CA GLY A 193 -11.48 18.61 -20.87
C GLY A 193 -12.69 18.54 -21.80
N LEU A 194 -13.12 17.33 -22.17
CA LEU A 194 -14.33 17.14 -22.98
C LEU A 194 -15.60 17.41 -22.16
N THR A 195 -16.73 17.55 -22.86
CA THR A 195 -17.99 17.87 -22.20
C THR A 195 -18.44 16.73 -21.27
N PRO A 196 -19.07 17.03 -20.12
CA PRO A 196 -19.52 16.01 -19.16
C PRO A 196 -20.45 14.96 -19.78
N GLU A 197 -21.21 15.34 -20.80
CA GLU A 197 -22.13 14.46 -21.52
C GLU A 197 -21.39 13.31 -22.23
N LYS A 198 -20.13 13.51 -22.67
CA LYS A 198 -19.33 12.42 -23.23
C LYS A 198 -19.01 11.36 -22.18
N SER A 199 -18.58 11.77 -20.99
CA SER A 199 -18.33 10.84 -19.88
C SER A 199 -19.63 10.17 -19.44
N GLU A 200 -20.73 10.90 -19.39
CA GLU A 200 -22.04 10.35 -19.03
C GLU A 200 -22.53 9.34 -20.07
N ALA A 201 -22.29 9.58 -21.37
CA ALA A 201 -22.65 8.65 -22.43
C ALA A 201 -21.94 7.30 -22.26
N TYR A 202 -20.63 7.30 -21.97
CA TYR A 202 -19.89 6.06 -21.66
C TYR A 202 -20.41 5.38 -20.41
N PHE A 203 -20.73 6.14 -19.35
CA PHE A 203 -21.29 5.57 -18.13
C PHE A 203 -22.65 4.90 -18.37
N ARG A 204 -23.58 5.58 -19.05
CA ARG A 204 -24.90 5.04 -19.42
C ARG A 204 -24.76 3.80 -20.30
N ARG A 205 -23.82 3.82 -21.24
CA ARG A 205 -23.52 2.69 -22.11
C ARG A 205 -23.03 1.48 -21.30
N ALA A 206 -22.12 1.70 -20.36
CA ALA A 206 -21.60 0.64 -19.49
C ALA A 206 -22.69 -0.03 -18.64
N VAL A 207 -23.66 0.76 -18.14
CA VAL A 207 -24.80 0.24 -17.38
C VAL A 207 -25.74 -0.54 -18.29
N LYS A 208 -26.03 -0.02 -19.49
CA LYS A 208 -26.88 -0.70 -20.49
C LYS A 208 -26.30 -2.04 -20.93
N GLU A 209 -24.98 -2.11 -21.14
CA GLU A 209 -24.27 -3.31 -21.59
C GLU A 209 -23.94 -4.26 -20.43
N GLY A 210 -24.28 -3.90 -19.18
CA GLY A 210 -24.08 -4.75 -18.00
C GLY A 210 -22.63 -4.82 -17.50
N ALA A 211 -21.72 -4.06 -18.11
CA ALA A 211 -20.32 -3.96 -17.66
C ALA A 211 -20.21 -3.28 -16.29
N MET A 212 -21.10 -2.34 -15.97
CA MET A 212 -21.21 -1.72 -14.65
C MET A 212 -22.61 -1.93 -14.08
N GLN A 213 -22.69 -2.37 -12.82
CA GLN A 213 -23.95 -2.50 -12.11
C GLN A 213 -24.24 -1.22 -11.33
N SER A 214 -25.43 -0.67 -11.54
CA SER A 214 -25.94 0.47 -10.78
C SER A 214 -27.04 0.06 -9.81
N VAL A 215 -26.87 0.38 -8.54
CA VAL A 215 -27.87 0.19 -7.47
C VAL A 215 -28.71 1.44 -7.27
N MET A 216 -28.13 2.63 -7.45
CA MET A 216 -28.82 3.92 -7.37
C MET A 216 -29.27 4.40 -8.76
N ARG A 217 -29.96 5.54 -8.79
CA ARG A 217 -30.27 6.25 -10.04
C ARG A 217 -28.97 6.56 -10.80
N ILE A 218 -28.97 6.31 -12.11
CA ILE A 218 -27.80 6.37 -12.99
C ILE A 218 -27.06 7.73 -12.89
N ASP A 219 -27.78 8.84 -12.83
CA ASP A 219 -27.20 10.18 -12.70
C ASP A 219 -26.49 10.42 -11.34
N THR A 220 -26.97 9.81 -10.26
CA THR A 220 -26.36 9.90 -8.92
C THR A 220 -25.07 9.10 -8.90
N GLU A 221 -25.07 7.88 -9.45
CA GLU A 221 -23.86 7.08 -9.54
C GLU A 221 -22.83 7.70 -10.46
N PHE A 222 -23.24 8.25 -11.60
CA PHE A 222 -22.35 9.01 -12.46
C PHE A 222 -21.69 10.17 -11.71
N ARG A 223 -22.48 10.94 -10.93
CA ARG A 223 -21.94 12.00 -10.06
C ARG A 223 -20.95 11.46 -9.02
N MET A 224 -21.21 10.29 -8.44
CA MET A 224 -20.28 9.64 -7.51
C MET A 224 -18.97 9.24 -8.19
N TRP A 225 -19.03 8.62 -9.36
CA TRP A 225 -17.85 8.28 -10.17
C TRP A 225 -17.05 9.53 -10.52
N MET A 226 -17.72 10.60 -10.93
CA MET A 226 -17.04 11.85 -11.25
C MET A 226 -16.41 12.52 -10.03
N ASP A 227 -17.05 12.44 -8.86
CA ASP A 227 -16.47 12.88 -7.59
C ASP A 227 -15.22 12.07 -7.23
N GLN A 228 -15.23 10.75 -7.39
CA GLN A 228 -14.03 9.93 -7.18
C GLN A 228 -12.90 10.32 -8.13
N LEU A 229 -13.19 10.49 -9.42
CA LEU A 229 -12.20 10.94 -10.40
C LEU A 229 -11.69 12.36 -10.11
N ASN A 230 -12.52 13.26 -9.56
CA ASN A 230 -12.09 14.58 -9.09
C ASN A 230 -11.11 14.47 -7.91
N ARG A 231 -11.42 13.61 -6.93
CA ARG A 231 -10.55 13.38 -5.76
C ARG A 231 -9.22 12.75 -6.14
N PHE A 232 -9.21 11.83 -7.11
CA PHE A 232 -7.96 11.29 -7.65
C PHE A 232 -7.14 12.37 -8.34
N GLY A 233 -7.76 13.19 -9.18
CA GLY A 233 -7.06 14.21 -9.95
C GLY A 233 -6.15 13.58 -11.01
N SER A 234 -5.00 14.21 -11.26
CA SER A 234 -3.96 13.70 -12.16
C SER A 234 -2.57 14.01 -11.57
N PHE A 235 -1.51 13.46 -12.13
CA PHE A 235 -0.14 13.66 -11.63
C PHE A 235 0.35 15.10 -11.83
N THR A 236 -0.18 15.81 -12.85
CA THR A 236 0.18 17.22 -13.13
C THR A 236 -0.85 18.24 -12.65
N ALA A 237 -1.95 17.79 -12.04
CA ALA A 237 -2.97 18.68 -11.49
C ALA A 237 -2.46 19.44 -10.26
N SER A 238 -3.09 20.57 -9.92
CA SER A 238 -2.80 21.32 -8.69
C SER A 238 -3.44 20.73 -7.43
N SER A 239 -4.42 19.83 -7.59
CA SER A 239 -5.16 19.19 -6.51
C SER A 239 -5.60 17.79 -6.90
N GLY A 240 -5.79 16.95 -5.90
CA GLY A 240 -6.08 15.52 -6.06
C GLY A 240 -5.07 14.65 -5.32
N TYR A 241 -5.38 13.37 -5.16
CA TYR A 241 -4.47 12.43 -4.52
C TYR A 241 -3.22 12.16 -5.38
N LEU A 242 -3.37 12.11 -6.71
CA LEU A 242 -2.26 11.84 -7.62
C LEU A 242 -1.29 13.02 -7.77
N SER A 243 -1.72 14.25 -7.45
CA SER A 243 -0.86 15.44 -7.53
C SER A 243 0.06 15.61 -6.31
N VAL A 244 -0.12 14.83 -5.25
CA VAL A 244 0.71 14.93 -4.04
C VAL A 244 2.03 14.19 -4.28
N ASN A 245 3.10 14.94 -4.59
CA ASN A 245 4.43 14.39 -4.86
C ASN A 245 5.35 14.35 -3.62
N GLU A 246 4.80 14.08 -2.44
CA GLU A 246 5.57 13.93 -1.20
C GLU A 246 5.96 12.47 -0.97
N GLU A 247 7.07 12.05 -1.57
CA GLU A 247 7.50 10.64 -1.57
C GLU A 247 7.97 10.14 -0.20
N GLY A 248 8.64 10.95 0.60
CA GLY A 248 9.26 10.50 1.86
C GLY A 248 10.30 9.40 1.67
N ALA A 249 11.12 9.49 0.61
CA ALA A 249 12.03 8.44 0.16
C ALA A 249 13.07 8.03 1.23
N ASN A 250 13.03 6.77 1.65
CA ASN A 250 13.99 6.16 2.56
C ASN A 250 14.50 4.81 2.03
N PRO A 251 15.77 4.44 2.25
CA PRO A 251 16.32 3.14 1.84
C PRO A 251 15.80 1.97 2.71
N MET A 252 15.18 2.27 3.85
CA MET A 252 14.65 1.30 4.81
C MET A 252 13.40 1.88 5.49
N PRO A 253 12.40 1.06 5.85
CA PRO A 253 11.25 1.50 6.64
C PRO A 253 11.67 2.14 7.96
N ARG A 254 10.88 3.10 8.44
CA ARG A 254 11.10 3.73 9.75
C ARG A 254 10.75 2.81 10.91
N ASP A 255 9.77 1.92 10.72
CA ASP A 255 9.39 0.90 11.70
C ASP A 255 9.27 -0.51 11.11
N MET A 256 10.28 -1.35 11.35
CA MET A 256 10.27 -2.76 10.91
C MET A 256 9.23 -3.64 11.61
N TRP A 257 8.62 -3.18 12.71
CA TRP A 257 7.56 -3.88 13.43
C TRP A 257 6.17 -3.25 13.21
N ALA A 258 6.04 -2.38 12.21
CA ALA A 258 4.74 -1.90 11.76
C ALA A 258 3.82 -3.10 11.41
N ILE A 259 2.54 -2.98 11.76
CA ILE A 259 1.52 -4.00 11.48
C ILE A 259 0.60 -3.51 10.38
N TRP A 260 0.15 -4.42 9.51
CA TRP A 260 -0.93 -4.13 8.55
C TRP A 260 -2.30 -4.56 9.08
N GLY A 261 -2.32 -5.33 10.17
CA GLY A 261 -3.52 -5.92 10.75
C GLY A 261 -3.64 -5.70 12.27
N TRP A 262 -4.11 -6.71 13.01
CA TRP A 262 -4.55 -6.53 14.40
C TRP A 262 -3.54 -7.00 15.45
N HIS A 263 -2.48 -7.70 15.05
CA HIS A 263 -1.52 -8.32 15.98
C HIS A 263 -0.14 -8.41 15.35
N ARG A 264 0.94 -8.54 16.15
CA ARG A 264 2.33 -8.68 15.69
C ARG A 264 2.59 -9.85 14.72
N SER A 265 1.68 -10.80 14.62
CA SER A 265 1.73 -11.88 13.62
C SER A 265 1.32 -11.43 12.22
N GLU A 266 0.63 -10.30 12.12
CA GLU A 266 0.21 -9.63 10.89
C GLU A 266 1.12 -8.40 10.69
N GLY A 267 2.42 -8.65 10.74
CA GLY A 267 3.46 -7.64 10.50
C GLY A 267 3.50 -7.25 9.03
N LYS A 268 3.71 -5.96 8.76
CA LYS A 268 3.83 -5.41 7.41
C LYS A 268 5.02 -5.99 6.66
N PHE A 269 6.12 -6.20 7.37
CA PHE A 269 7.36 -6.77 6.86
C PHE A 269 7.52 -8.21 7.33
N VAL A 270 7.68 -9.14 6.39
CA VAL A 270 7.80 -10.59 6.65
C VAL A 270 9.03 -11.16 5.94
N CYS A 271 9.48 -12.35 6.34
CA CYS A 271 10.65 -12.94 5.69
C CYS A 271 10.31 -13.39 4.27
N ARG A 272 11.32 -13.50 3.39
CA ARG A 272 11.10 -13.94 2.00
C ARG A 272 10.37 -15.28 1.90
N HIS A 273 10.64 -16.22 2.80
CA HIS A 273 9.96 -17.51 2.83
C HIS A 273 8.46 -17.37 3.11
N ASP A 274 8.09 -16.57 4.12
CA ASP A 274 6.69 -16.30 4.44
C ASP A 274 5.98 -15.59 3.27
N LEU A 275 6.66 -14.67 2.59
CA LEU A 275 6.13 -14.01 1.40
C LEU A 275 5.87 -15.00 0.27
N ILE A 276 6.80 -15.91 -0.03
CA ILE A 276 6.62 -16.98 -1.02
C ILE A 276 5.40 -17.84 -0.63
N MET A 277 5.29 -18.23 0.63
CA MET A 277 4.17 -19.03 1.11
C MET A 277 2.83 -18.27 1.06
N GLN A 278 2.82 -16.96 1.24
CA GLN A 278 1.63 -16.13 1.01
C GLN A 278 1.22 -16.14 -0.48
N GLN A 279 2.17 -16.00 -1.40
CA GLN A 279 1.88 -16.09 -2.84
C GLN A 279 1.35 -17.47 -3.24
N VAL A 280 1.93 -18.54 -2.71
CA VAL A 280 1.43 -19.91 -2.91
C VAL A 280 0.01 -20.04 -2.38
N ARG A 281 -0.29 -19.51 -1.18
CA ARG A 281 -1.64 -19.56 -0.61
C ARG A 281 -2.65 -18.77 -1.44
N ALA A 282 -2.29 -17.59 -1.93
CA ALA A 282 -3.16 -16.79 -2.78
C ALA A 282 -3.54 -17.56 -4.05
N ARG A 283 -2.57 -18.26 -4.66
CA ARG A 283 -2.81 -19.06 -5.87
C ARG A 283 -3.61 -20.34 -5.60
N VAL A 284 -3.31 -21.05 -4.52
CA VAL A 284 -3.93 -22.36 -4.20
C VAL A 284 -5.30 -22.21 -3.52
N HIS A 285 -5.50 -21.17 -2.73
CA HIS A 285 -6.70 -20.98 -1.90
C HIS A 285 -7.51 -19.73 -2.29
N GLY A 286 -7.39 -19.25 -3.54
CA GLY A 286 -8.08 -18.04 -4.00
C GLY A 286 -9.60 -18.05 -3.79
N GLY A 287 -10.24 -19.23 -3.80
CA GLY A 287 -11.68 -19.35 -3.51
C GLY A 287 -12.10 -18.86 -2.12
N LYS A 288 -11.18 -18.80 -1.14
CA LYS A 288 -11.47 -18.25 0.19
C LYS A 288 -11.70 -16.74 0.17
N GLU A 289 -11.14 -16.03 -0.80
CA GLU A 289 -11.25 -14.57 -0.92
C GLU A 289 -12.66 -14.14 -1.39
N LEU A 290 -13.42 -15.05 -2.00
CA LEU A 290 -14.78 -14.80 -2.48
C LEU A 290 -15.82 -14.76 -1.35
N THR A 291 -15.47 -15.24 -0.15
CA THR A 291 -16.43 -15.38 0.97
C THR A 291 -15.93 -14.68 2.23
N GLY A 292 -16.74 -13.81 2.80
CA GLY A 292 -16.49 -13.19 4.10
C GLY A 292 -17.60 -13.54 5.10
N THR A 293 -17.27 -14.19 6.21
CA THR A 293 -18.25 -14.55 7.25
C THR A 293 -17.98 -13.83 8.56
N VAL A 294 -19.01 -13.69 9.40
CA VAL A 294 -18.85 -13.15 10.77
C VAL A 294 -17.93 -14.06 11.57
N TYR A 295 -18.03 -15.39 11.38
CA TYR A 295 -17.16 -16.35 12.05
C TYR A 295 -15.67 -16.07 11.81
N THR A 296 -15.24 -15.89 10.55
CA THR A 296 -13.82 -15.64 10.26
C THR A 296 -13.33 -14.31 10.81
N LYS A 297 -14.17 -13.27 10.78
CA LYS A 297 -13.89 -11.96 11.38
C LYS A 297 -13.71 -12.05 12.89
N THR A 298 -14.62 -12.75 13.59
CA THR A 298 -14.52 -12.96 15.04
C THR A 298 -13.32 -13.83 15.40
N ARG A 299 -13.07 -14.90 14.64
CA ARG A 299 -11.94 -15.82 14.86
C ARG A 299 -10.56 -15.15 14.69
N ARG A 300 -10.49 -14.09 13.89
CA ARG A 300 -9.27 -13.27 13.67
C ARG A 300 -8.90 -12.41 14.87
N GLN A 301 -9.84 -12.09 15.76
CA GLN A 301 -9.57 -11.24 16.93
C GLN A 301 -8.44 -11.85 17.81
N PRO A 302 -7.37 -11.10 18.11
CA PRO A 302 -6.16 -11.67 18.69
C PRO A 302 -6.18 -11.74 20.23
N TRP A 303 -7.33 -11.56 20.88
CA TRP A 303 -7.45 -11.48 22.34
C TRP A 303 -6.94 -12.74 23.07
N ALA A 304 -7.08 -13.91 22.44
CA ALA A 304 -6.57 -15.19 22.94
C ALA A 304 -5.23 -15.62 22.30
N LYS A 305 -4.65 -14.79 21.41
CA LYS A 305 -3.43 -15.15 20.70
C LYS A 305 -2.22 -14.87 21.58
N PHE A 306 -1.24 -15.77 21.56
CA PHE A 306 -0.04 -15.64 22.38
C PHE A 306 0.73 -14.33 22.06
N ASN A 307 0.77 -13.44 23.06
CA ASN A 307 1.38 -12.12 23.03
C ASN A 307 2.65 -12.01 23.90
N GLY A 308 3.11 -13.11 24.50
CA GLY A 308 4.32 -13.14 25.34
C GLY A 308 5.63 -12.96 24.56
N MET A 309 6.73 -12.81 25.28
CA MET A 309 8.05 -12.55 24.69
C MET A 309 8.75 -13.83 24.25
N LEU A 310 9.44 -13.76 23.12
CA LEU A 310 10.33 -14.80 22.61
C LEU A 310 11.78 -14.47 22.96
N ARG A 311 12.69 -15.45 22.88
CA ARG A 311 14.14 -15.24 23.13
C ARG A 311 14.73 -14.08 22.31
N ARG A 312 14.29 -13.94 21.04
CA ARG A 312 14.68 -12.85 20.13
C ARG A 312 14.13 -11.47 20.53
N ASP A 313 13.03 -11.42 21.27
CA ASP A 313 12.48 -10.15 21.77
C ASP A 313 13.36 -9.54 22.88
N TYR A 314 14.19 -10.36 23.53
CA TYR A 314 15.18 -9.91 24.51
C TYR A 314 16.56 -9.68 23.90
N LYS A 315 17.03 -10.60 23.02
CA LYS A 315 18.38 -10.55 22.43
C LYS A 315 18.49 -9.72 21.15
N GLY A 316 17.36 -9.41 20.53
CA GLY A 316 17.26 -8.77 19.22
C GLY A 316 17.14 -9.77 18.07
N PRO A 317 16.93 -9.26 16.84
CA PRO A 317 16.89 -10.07 15.62
C PRO A 317 18.17 -10.87 15.43
N SER A 318 18.04 -12.02 14.77
CA SER A 318 19.20 -12.84 14.40
C SER A 318 20.09 -12.06 13.44
N TYR A 319 21.41 -12.09 13.65
CA TYR A 319 22.33 -11.45 12.73
C TYR A 319 22.32 -12.19 11.39
N ARG A 320 22.16 -11.43 10.32
CA ARG A 320 22.33 -11.86 8.94
C ARG A 320 23.16 -10.80 8.24
N ALA A 321 24.18 -11.23 7.50
CA ALA A 321 25.02 -10.31 6.74
C ALA A 321 24.14 -9.55 5.72
N PRO A 322 24.34 -8.23 5.58
CA PRO A 322 23.65 -7.44 4.55
C PRO A 322 24.08 -7.92 3.16
N THR A 323 23.21 -7.73 2.18
CA THR A 323 23.58 -7.92 0.77
C THR A 323 24.68 -6.92 0.41
N ALA A 324 25.84 -7.43 0.00
CA ALA A 324 26.96 -6.61 -0.46
C ALA A 324 27.04 -6.67 -1.99
N PHE A 325 27.52 -5.58 -2.60
CA PHE A 325 27.72 -5.46 -4.05
C PHE A 325 29.18 -5.14 -4.35
N PRO A 326 30.13 -6.07 -4.08
CA PRO A 326 31.55 -5.83 -4.31
C PRO A 326 31.90 -5.67 -5.80
N ASP A 327 31.11 -6.30 -6.68
CA ASP A 327 31.30 -6.26 -8.13
C ASP A 327 30.53 -5.09 -8.80
N ALA A 328 29.96 -4.17 -8.01
CA ALA A 328 29.32 -2.99 -8.57
C ALA A 328 30.37 -2.09 -9.22
N PRO A 329 30.10 -1.51 -10.40
CA PRO A 329 31.01 -0.56 -11.02
C PRO A 329 31.19 0.67 -10.11
N ASP A 330 32.34 1.33 -10.26
CA ASP A 330 32.60 2.58 -9.55
C ASP A 330 31.50 3.60 -9.84
N TYR A 331 31.14 4.37 -8.82
CA TYR A 331 30.11 5.40 -8.95
C TYR A 331 30.58 6.53 -9.87
N ALA A 332 30.20 6.45 -11.15
CA ALA A 332 30.32 7.54 -12.08
C ALA A 332 29.07 8.41 -12.00
N ASN A 333 29.19 9.64 -11.49
CA ASN A 333 28.14 10.64 -11.63
C ASN A 333 27.96 10.94 -13.11
N GLU A 334 26.96 10.34 -13.77
CA GLU A 334 26.44 10.89 -15.01
C GLU A 334 25.73 12.20 -14.66
N ALA A 335 26.50 13.30 -14.70
CA ALA A 335 25.97 14.64 -14.67
C ALA A 335 25.00 14.81 -15.86
N GLY A 336 23.69 14.80 -15.62
CA GLY A 336 22.75 15.27 -16.65
C GLY A 336 21.32 14.75 -16.65
N GLN A 337 20.99 13.64 -15.97
CA GLN A 337 19.59 13.24 -15.87
C GLN A 337 18.99 13.84 -14.60
N LYS A 338 18.30 14.98 -14.77
CA LYS A 338 17.39 15.50 -13.75
C LYS A 338 16.48 14.35 -13.32
N ALA A 339 16.56 13.97 -12.04
CA ALA A 339 15.52 13.18 -11.40
C ALA A 339 14.18 13.85 -11.73
N PHE A 340 13.35 13.15 -12.49
CA PHE A 340 12.06 13.66 -12.94
C PHE A 340 11.07 13.73 -11.80
#